data_AF-A0A965RZE0-F1
#
_entry.id   AF-A0A965RZE0-F1
#
_cell.length_a   1.000
_cell.length_b   1.000
_cell.length_c   1.000
_cell.angle_alpha   90.00
_cell.angle_beta   90.00
_cell.angle_gamma   90.00
#
_symmetry.space_group_name_H-M   'P 1'
#
loop_
_entity.id
_entity.type
_entity.pdbx_description
1 polymer ?
#
loop_
_entity_poly.entity_id
_entity_poly.type
_entity_poly.pdbx_seq_one_letter_code
_entity_poly.pdbx_strand_id
1 'polypeptide(L)'
;DLKNRKVNPKYSPFYETSDCPQLWAYRTASENPKAACVSIVLASNDSSKLMTRVWEDDELYQAGIAFNALLRVWAWVKGYTPPGMKL
;
A
#
# COMPACT_ATOMS: atom_id res chain seq x y z
N ASP A 1 2.30 6.77 -3.80
CA ASP A 1 2.97 6.63 -2.49
C ASP A 1 4.47 6.59 -2.70
N LEU A 2 5.18 7.53 -2.09
CA LEU A 2 6.63 7.70 -2.27
C LEU A 2 7.37 7.07 -1.11
N LYS A 3 8.28 6.13 -1.40
CA LYS A 3 9.06 5.40 -0.41
C LYS A 3 10.54 5.57 -0.69
N ASN A 4 11.31 5.72 0.39
CA ASN A 4 12.76 5.67 0.34
C ASN A 4 13.21 4.31 0.87
N ARG A 5 13.83 3.47 0.03
CA ARG A 5 14.22 2.09 0.38
C ARG A 5 15.63 1.77 -0.12
N LYS A 6 16.36 0.95 0.63
CA LYS A 6 17.64 0.39 0.16
C LYS A 6 17.36 -0.67 -0.90
N VAL A 7 17.88 -0.48 -2.12
CA VAL A 7 17.68 -1.42 -3.22
C VAL A 7 18.88 -2.36 -3.32
N ASN A 8 18.61 -3.67 -3.37
CA ASN A 8 19.62 -4.67 -3.70
C ASN A 8 19.55 -4.99 -5.19
N PRO A 9 20.61 -4.76 -5.98
CA PRO A 9 20.62 -5.04 -7.42
C PRO A 9 20.26 -6.49 -7.77
N LYS A 10 20.55 -7.44 -6.87
CA LYS A 10 20.29 -8.87 -7.07
C LYS A 10 18.80 -9.25 -6.95
N TYR A 11 18.00 -8.43 -6.25
CA TYR A 11 16.60 -8.72 -5.91
C TYR A 11 15.63 -7.58 -6.29
N SER A 12 16.02 -6.76 -7.28
CA SER A 12 15.24 -5.62 -7.75
C SER A 12 14.20 -6.04 -8.81
N PRO A 13 12.96 -5.52 -8.80
CA PRO A 13 12.37 -4.58 -7.85
C PRO A 13 11.68 -5.26 -6.66
N PHE A 14 11.88 -4.73 -5.45
CA PHE A 14 11.14 -5.15 -4.25
C PHE A 14 10.03 -4.16 -3.95
N TYR A 15 8.83 -4.43 -4.47
CA TYR A 15 7.61 -3.80 -3.96
C TYR A 15 7.13 -4.65 -2.80
N GLU A 16 7.02 -4.08 -1.60
CA GLU A 16 6.46 -4.83 -0.49
C GLU A 16 4.98 -5.10 -0.79
N THR A 17 4.52 -6.31 -0.53
CA THR A 17 3.10 -6.68 -0.70
C THR A 17 2.17 -5.84 0.18
N SER A 18 2.71 -5.21 1.23
CA SER A 18 2.03 -4.23 2.09
C SER A 18 1.76 -2.88 1.43
N ASP A 19 2.42 -2.54 0.32
CA ASP A 19 2.19 -1.27 -0.40
C ASP A 19 0.78 -1.23 -1.02
N CYS A 20 0.30 -2.37 -1.52
CA CYS A 20 -0.98 -2.46 -2.22
C CYS A 20 -2.19 -2.20 -1.28
N PRO A 21 -2.29 -2.81 -0.09
CA PRO A 21 -3.33 -2.47 0.89
C PRO A 21 -3.33 -0.99 1.29
N GLN A 22 -2.14 -0.38 1.46
CA GLN A 22 -2.01 1.03 1.80
C GLN A 22 -2.56 1.93 0.68
N LEU A 23 -2.22 1.63 -0.58
CA LEU A 23 -2.71 2.38 -1.74
C LEU A 23 -4.22 2.20 -1.97
N TRP A 24 -4.75 0.99 -1.76
CA TRP A 24 -6.20 0.77 -1.78
C TRP A 24 -6.93 1.64 -0.74
N ALA A 25 -6.40 1.70 0.48
CA ALA A 25 -6.96 2.53 1.53
C ALA A 25 -6.92 4.02 1.18
N TYR A 26 -5.83 4.51 0.58
CA TYR A 26 -5.73 5.88 0.10
C TYR A 26 -6.71 6.20 -1.02
N ARG A 27 -6.85 5.32 -2.03
CA ARG A 27 -7.85 5.49 -3.10
C ARG A 27 -9.25 5.62 -2.51
N THR A 28 -9.60 4.71 -1.60
CA THR A 28 -10.92 4.67 -0.95
C THR A 28 -11.16 5.93 -0.12
N ALA A 29 -10.22 6.33 0.72
CA ALA A 29 -10.33 7.52 1.56
C ALA A 29 -10.34 8.84 0.76
N SER A 30 -9.72 8.85 -0.43
CA SER A 30 -9.75 10.00 -1.33
C SER A 30 -11.06 10.15 -2.11
N GLU A 31 -11.97 9.17 -2.02
CA GLU A 31 -13.23 9.11 -2.79
C GLU A 31 -13.03 9.23 -4.32
N ASN A 32 -11.81 8.94 -4.79
CA ASN A 32 -11.45 9.04 -6.20
C ASN A 32 -11.19 7.64 -6.79
N PRO A 33 -12.18 7.02 -7.45
CA PRO A 33 -12.03 5.70 -8.04
C PRO A 33 -11.01 5.67 -9.20
N LYS A 34 -10.65 6.83 -9.77
CA LYS A 34 -9.69 6.95 -10.88
C LYS A 34 -8.24 7.15 -10.43
N ALA A 35 -7.95 7.14 -9.12
CA ALA A 35 -6.60 7.34 -8.63
C ALA A 35 -5.69 6.17 -9.03
N ALA A 36 -4.60 6.43 -9.74
CA ALA A 36 -3.75 5.41 -10.36
C ALA A 36 -2.99 4.46 -9.39
N CYS A 37 -3.04 4.68 -8.07
CA CYS A 37 -2.39 3.82 -7.06
C CYS A 37 -0.95 3.43 -7.42
N VAL A 38 -0.04 4.41 -7.44
CA VAL A 38 1.34 4.19 -7.87
C VAL A 38 2.29 4.10 -6.66
N SER A 39 3.09 3.04 -6.57
CA SER A 39 4.25 2.98 -5.70
C SER A 39 5.46 3.57 -6.42
N ILE A 40 6.10 4.55 -5.80
CA ILE A 40 7.34 5.16 -6.28
C ILE A 40 8.42 4.88 -5.25
N VAL A 41 9.48 4.18 -5.65
CA VAL A 41 10.60 3.83 -4.79
C VAL A 41 11.84 4.58 -5.24
N LEU A 42 12.34 5.44 -4.36
CA LEU A 42 13.66 6.05 -4.44
C LEU A 42 14.67 5.13 -3.77
N ALA A 43 15.71 4.75 -4.50
CA ALA A 43 16.78 3.93 -3.94
C ALA A 43 17.68 4.78 -3.03
N SER A 44 17.68 4.49 -1.73
CA SER A 44 18.47 5.24 -0.73
C SER A 44 19.98 5.15 -0.95
N ASN A 45 20.43 4.10 -1.62
CA ASN A 45 21.83 3.76 -1.85
C ASN A 45 22.29 3.95 -3.32
N ASP A 46 21.40 4.43 -4.20
CA ASP A 46 21.71 4.63 -5.61
C ASP A 46 20.79 5.72 -6.20
N SER A 47 21.27 6.96 -6.23
CA SER A 47 20.49 8.12 -6.70
C SER A 47 20.10 8.04 -8.18
N SER A 48 20.66 7.11 -8.95
CA SER A 48 20.30 6.89 -10.36
C SER A 48 19.03 6.05 -10.53
N LYS A 49 18.55 5.40 -9.45
CA LYS A 49 17.43 4.44 -9.51
C LYS A 49 16.14 5.03 -8.95
N LEU A 50 15.18 5.18 -9.86
CA LEU A 50 13.77 5.43 -9.59
C LEU A 50 12.97 4.24 -10.11
N MET A 51 12.22 3.57 -9.23
CA MET A 51 11.35 2.47 -9.62
C MET A 51 9.89 2.86 -9.40
N THR A 52 9.04 2.55 -10.38
CA THR A 52 7.60 2.82 -10.30
C THR A 52 6.81 1.55 -10.58
N ARG A 53 5.76 1.33 -9.80
CA ARG A 53 4.75 0.30 -10.06
C ARG A 53 3.36 0.90 -9.95
N VAL A 54 2.57 0.68 -10.99
CA VAL A 54 1.13 0.87 -10.96
C VAL A 54 0.52 -0.45 -10.50
N TRP A 55 -0.40 -0.41 -9.55
CA TRP A 55 -1.09 -1.61 -9.08
C TRP A 55 -2.39 -1.79 -9.87
N GLU A 56 -2.63 -3.01 -10.33
CA GLU A 56 -3.83 -3.35 -11.09
C GLU A 56 -5.06 -3.39 -10.17
N ASP A 57 -6.24 -3.16 -10.75
CA ASP A 57 -7.48 -3.09 -9.98
C ASP A 57 -7.83 -4.40 -9.26
N ASP A 58 -7.54 -5.55 -9.87
CA ASP A 58 -7.73 -6.86 -9.23
C ASP A 58 -6.81 -7.04 -8.01
N GLU A 59 -5.55 -6.61 -8.11
CA GLU A 59 -4.61 -6.66 -6.98
C GLU A 59 -5.09 -5.77 -5.84
N LEU A 60 -5.55 -4.56 -6.18
CA LEU A 60 -6.10 -3.61 -5.22
C LEU A 60 -7.38 -4.13 -4.56
N TYR A 61 -8.25 -4.80 -5.31
CA TYR A 61 -9.47 -5.39 -4.78
C TYR A 61 -9.15 -6.47 -3.73
N GLN A 62 -8.25 -7.41 -4.06
CA GLN A 62 -7.81 -8.45 -3.10
C GLN A 62 -7.10 -7.85 -1.90
N ALA A 63 -6.25 -6.84 -2.13
CA ALA A 63 -5.58 -6.11 -1.05
C ALA A 63 -6.57 -5.37 -0.13
N GLY A 64 -7.69 -4.86 -0.68
CA GLY A 64 -8.76 -4.26 0.10
C GLY A 64 -9.49 -5.24 1.00
N ILE A 65 -9.74 -6.47 0.53
CA ILE A 65 -10.30 -7.54 1.37
C ILE A 65 -9.35 -7.82 2.54
N ALA A 66 -8.05 -8.00 2.25
CA ALA A 66 -7.04 -8.23 3.27
C ALA A 66 -6.91 -7.05 4.25
N PHE A 67 -6.94 -5.81 3.75
CA PHE A 67 -6.88 -4.59 4.57
C PHE A 67 -8.03 -4.54 5.56
N ASN A 68 -9.27 -4.77 5.12
CA ASN A 68 -10.44 -4.74 6.00
C ASN A 68 -10.40 -5.86 7.05
N ALA A 69 -9.91 -7.05 6.69
CA ALA A 69 -9.69 -8.13 7.66
C ALA A 69 -8.63 -7.76 8.71
N LEU A 70 -7.50 -7.20 8.28
CA LEU A 70 -6.45 -6.71 9.18
C LEU A 70 -6.94 -5.58 10.08
N LEU A 71 -7.80 -4.70 9.58
CA LEU A 71 -8.38 -3.61 10.34
C LEU A 71 -9.25 -4.14 11.50
N ARG A 72 -10.04 -5.20 11.26
CA ARG A 72 -10.82 -5.89 12.31
C ARG A 72 -9.91 -6.50 13.38
N VAL A 73 -8.84 -7.18 12.96
CA VAL A 73 -7.84 -7.75 13.89
C VAL A 73 -7.18 -6.64 14.71
N TRP A 74 -6.79 -5.54 14.05
CA TRP A 74 -6.20 -4.39 14.73
C TRP A 74 -7.15 -3.80 15.78
N ALA A 75 -8.43 -3.59 15.44
CA ALA A 75 -9.42 -3.06 16.38
C ALA A 75 -9.60 -3.98 17.60
N TRP A 76 -9.62 -5.29 17.39
CA TRP A 76 -9.65 -6.29 18.47
C TRP A 76 -8.40 -6.21 19.35
N VAL A 77 -7.20 -6.22 18.76
CA VAL A 77 -5.93 -6.13 19.51
C VAL A 77 -5.82 -4.83 20.31
N LYS A 78 -6.35 -3.72 19.78
CA LYS A 78 -6.32 -2.42 20.46
C LYS A 78 -7.44 -2.21 21.46
N GLY A 79 -8.45 -3.10 21.50
CA GLY A 79 -9.65 -2.89 22.31
C GLY A 79 -10.39 -1.58 21.96
N TYR A 80 -10.24 -1.12 20.72
CA TYR A 80 -10.73 0.19 20.27
C TYR A 80 -11.25 0.12 18.84
N THR A 81 -12.46 0.63 18.63
CA THR A 81 -13.06 0.80 17.30
C THR A 81 -13.08 2.29 16.97
N PRO A 82 -12.28 2.74 15.99
CA PRO A 82 -12.30 4.13 15.54
C PRO A 82 -13.71 4.57 15.11
N PRO A 83 -14.13 5.80 15.44
CA PRO A 83 -15.37 6.38 14.94
C PRO A 83 -15.45 6.29 13.41
N GLY A 84 -16.58 5.79 12.90
CA GLY A 84 -16.79 5.63 11.46
C GLY A 84 -16.25 4.32 10.86
N MET A 85 -15.51 3.51 11.63
CA MET A 85 -15.11 2.18 11.21
C MET A 85 -16.31 1.21 11.24
N LYS A 86 -16.62 0.59 10.11
CA LYS A 86 -17.62 -0.50 10.03
C LYS A 86 -16.90 -1.84 10.24
N LEU A 87 -17.13 -2.48 11.38
CA LEU A 87 -16.67 -3.85 11.66
C LEU A 87 -17.46 -4.85 10.83
#